data_AF-A0AAU3IU70-F1
#
_entry.id   AF-A0AAU3IU70-F1
#
_cell.length_a   1.000
_cell.length_b   1.000
_cell.length_c   1.000
_cell.angle_alpha   90.00
_cell.angle_beta   90.00
_cell.angle_gamma   90.00
#
_symmetry.space_group_name_H-M   'P 1'
#
loop_
_entity.id
_entity.type
_entity.pdbx_description
1 polymer ?
#
loop_
_entity_poly.entity_id
_entity_poly.type
_entity_poly.pdbx_seq_one_letter_code
_entity_poly.pdbx_strand_id
1 'polypeptide(L)'
;MRKVLIVGAGQAGLHLALGLQQRGYDVTVVSARTADEIEHGNVMSSQFQFDSTLRLERDLGIYFWDGQPPHTPFTRFMLGAGGPTPAVEWSSPLKKPGADIDQRVKMSHWLRLFEGNGGNLIVRNATVSDVDRWAGEYDLVVVAAGKGRLAEMFERDAARSPYTEPQRMLSLVYVNGFQPDPAGPGDNSVDFHLLPGLGEMIVMPALTVSGPCHVLFFEALPGGELDVFGDVSSPQQHLERFAGLLERHVPWVREQYDKLELTDPGGTLRGGFTPIVRRPVATLPSGGRALGMGDVVVTNDPITGQGSNMAAKCAATYLDSILEHGDRPFDRAFMERAFETFWTQHGRATTEWTNMALSPPPPHVVELLGAAGQYTAIANRYIEGFDDPNDFAEWFMDSDKAAAYLAEVVGAAAGSAR
;
A
#
# COMPACT_ATOMS: atom_id res chain seq x y z
N MET A 1 -33.83 -7.33 0.42
CA MET A 1 -32.46 -7.06 0.93
C MET A 1 -31.51 -7.77 -0.02
N ARG A 2 -30.57 -7.02 -0.63
CA ARG A 2 -29.64 -7.60 -1.61
C ARG A 2 -28.53 -8.36 -0.91
N LYS A 3 -28.15 -9.51 -1.45
CA LYS A 3 -27.14 -10.42 -0.90
C LYS A 3 -25.81 -10.21 -1.59
N VAL A 4 -24.79 -9.82 -0.82
CA VAL A 4 -23.43 -9.62 -1.33
C VAL A 4 -22.48 -10.57 -0.61
N LEU A 5 -21.73 -11.35 -1.37
CA LEU A 5 -20.65 -12.18 -0.87
C LEU A 5 -19.30 -11.53 -1.16
N ILE A 6 -18.43 -11.45 -0.15
CA ILE A 6 -17.07 -10.95 -0.28
C ILE A 6 -16.09 -12.05 0.14
N VAL A 7 -15.28 -12.52 -0.81
CA VAL A 7 -14.25 -13.55 -0.57
C VAL A 7 -12.91 -12.88 -0.35
N GLY A 8 -12.49 -12.79 0.91
CA GLY A 8 -11.25 -12.13 1.35
C GLY A 8 -11.51 -11.06 2.40
N ALA A 9 -10.87 -11.21 3.56
CA ALA A 9 -11.00 -10.32 4.71
C ALA A 9 -9.78 -9.38 4.89
N GLY A 10 -9.25 -8.87 3.77
CA GLY A 10 -8.22 -7.83 3.78
C GLY A 10 -8.82 -6.42 3.74
N GLN A 11 -7.93 -5.41 3.63
CA GLN A 11 -8.29 -3.98 3.66
C GLN A 11 -9.48 -3.65 2.76
N ALA A 12 -9.43 -4.03 1.49
CA ALA A 12 -10.49 -3.76 0.52
C ALA A 12 -11.81 -4.48 0.89
N GLY A 13 -11.73 -5.78 1.17
CA GLY A 13 -12.90 -6.62 1.42
C GLY A 13 -13.67 -6.25 2.68
N LEU A 14 -12.97 -6.05 3.81
CA LEU A 14 -13.61 -5.68 5.07
C LEU A 14 -14.15 -4.25 5.06
N HIS A 15 -13.45 -3.31 4.43
CA HIS A 15 -13.93 -1.94 4.25
C HIS A 15 -15.26 -1.94 3.47
N LEU A 16 -15.32 -2.65 2.34
CA LEU A 16 -16.56 -2.78 1.56
C LEU A 16 -17.66 -3.49 2.37
N ALA A 17 -17.32 -4.58 3.06
CA ALA A 17 -18.29 -5.34 3.85
C ALA A 17 -18.96 -4.51 4.93
N LEU A 18 -18.16 -3.78 5.72
CA LEU A 18 -18.66 -2.91 6.79
C LEU A 18 -19.50 -1.76 6.23
N GLY A 19 -19.06 -1.14 5.13
CA GLY A 19 -19.83 -0.09 4.45
C GLY A 19 -21.20 -0.58 3.95
N LEU A 20 -21.25 -1.75 3.31
CA LEU A 20 -22.51 -2.36 2.85
C LEU A 20 -23.43 -2.77 4.00
N GLN A 21 -22.87 -3.31 5.08
CA GLN A 21 -23.62 -3.69 6.28
C GLN A 21 -24.31 -2.49 6.92
N GLN A 22 -23.62 -1.34 7.05
CA GLN A 22 -24.20 -0.09 7.54
C GLN A 22 -25.32 0.48 6.65
N ARG A 23 -25.37 0.05 5.38
CA ARG A 23 -26.41 0.43 4.41
C ARG A 23 -27.50 -0.63 4.24
N GLY A 24 -27.52 -1.65 5.12
CA GLY A 24 -28.60 -2.62 5.21
C GLY A 24 -28.56 -3.72 4.15
N TYR A 25 -27.40 -4.00 3.55
CA TYR A 25 -27.21 -5.17 2.69
C TYR A 25 -27.03 -6.45 3.54
N ASP A 26 -27.44 -7.59 2.99
CA ASP A 26 -27.16 -8.91 3.57
C ASP A 26 -25.76 -9.34 3.10
N VAL A 27 -24.76 -9.11 3.96
CA VAL A 27 -23.34 -9.30 3.63
C VAL A 27 -22.81 -10.58 4.25
N THR A 28 -22.17 -11.40 3.42
CA THR A 28 -21.37 -12.53 3.86
C THR A 28 -19.90 -12.28 3.53
N VAL A 29 -19.01 -12.48 4.51
CA VAL A 29 -17.56 -12.44 4.30
C VAL A 29 -17.01 -13.85 4.43
N VAL A 30 -16.13 -14.23 3.50
CA VAL A 30 -15.34 -15.47 3.60
C VAL A 30 -13.91 -15.10 3.94
N SER A 31 -13.44 -15.56 5.09
CA SER A 31 -12.06 -15.38 5.53
C SER A 31 -11.34 -16.72 5.60
N ALA A 32 -10.09 -16.74 5.14
CA ALA A 32 -9.21 -17.91 5.31
C ALA A 32 -8.79 -18.15 6.77
N ARG A 33 -8.88 -17.10 7.61
CA ARG A 33 -8.41 -17.08 9.00
C ARG A 33 -9.44 -16.44 9.91
N THR A 34 -9.50 -16.87 11.16
CA THR A 34 -10.24 -16.17 12.22
C THR A 34 -9.57 -14.85 12.59
N ALA A 35 -10.25 -13.99 13.36
CA ALA A 35 -9.65 -12.76 13.88
C ALA A 35 -8.44 -13.05 14.78
N ASP A 36 -8.53 -14.09 15.61
CA ASP A 36 -7.43 -14.49 16.51
C ASP A 36 -6.23 -15.02 15.73
N GLU A 37 -6.44 -15.80 14.65
CA GLU A 37 -5.37 -16.27 13.77
C GLU A 37 -4.70 -15.13 12.99
N ILE A 38 -5.44 -14.07 12.66
CA ILE A 38 -4.90 -12.86 12.04
C ILE A 38 -4.03 -12.10 13.06
N GLU A 39 -4.55 -11.86 14.26
CA GLU A 39 -3.88 -11.08 15.31
C GLU A 39 -2.56 -11.73 15.77
N HIS A 40 -2.55 -13.04 15.96
CA HIS A 40 -1.36 -13.79 16.41
C HIS A 40 -0.52 -14.34 15.25
N GLY A 41 -0.84 -13.96 14.01
CA GLY A 41 -0.14 -14.40 12.81
C GLY A 41 1.13 -13.59 12.53
N ASN A 42 1.73 -13.89 11.38
CA ASN A 42 2.82 -13.08 10.82
C ASN A 42 2.28 -11.77 10.25
N VAL A 43 3.10 -10.72 10.30
CA VAL A 43 2.83 -9.46 9.60
C VAL A 43 2.59 -9.73 8.12
N MET A 44 1.62 -9.01 7.55
CA MET A 44 1.13 -9.28 6.19
C MET A 44 1.65 -8.26 5.16
N SER A 45 2.01 -7.06 5.61
CA SER A 45 2.39 -5.91 4.79
C SER A 45 2.85 -4.76 5.71
N SER A 46 3.70 -3.86 5.21
CA SER A 46 3.78 -2.46 5.69
C SER A 46 2.67 -1.62 5.04
N GLN A 47 2.01 -0.70 5.75
CA GLN A 47 0.77 -0.07 5.26
C GLN A 47 0.57 1.39 5.68
N PHE A 48 1.49 2.25 5.27
CA PHE A 48 1.28 3.68 5.43
C PHE A 48 0.05 4.18 4.64
N GLN A 49 -0.93 4.72 5.35
CA GLN A 49 -2.13 5.33 4.76
C GLN A 49 -2.11 6.84 4.97
N PHE A 50 -2.38 7.56 3.88
CA PHE A 50 -2.52 9.01 3.89
C PHE A 50 -3.89 9.44 4.41
N ASP A 51 -4.01 10.69 4.84
CA ASP A 51 -5.25 11.20 5.43
C ASP A 51 -6.46 11.07 4.50
N SER A 52 -6.29 11.21 3.18
CA SER A 52 -7.41 11.06 2.24
C SER A 52 -8.05 9.67 2.29
N THR A 53 -7.26 8.62 2.53
CA THR A 53 -7.75 7.25 2.62
C THR A 53 -8.19 6.88 4.03
N LEU A 54 -7.51 7.40 5.05
CA LEU A 54 -7.97 7.31 6.44
C LEU A 54 -9.34 7.98 6.61
N ARG A 55 -9.61 9.08 5.91
CA ARG A 55 -10.92 9.73 5.90
C ARG A 55 -12.02 8.82 5.39
N LEU A 56 -11.77 7.97 4.38
CA LEU A 56 -12.76 6.98 3.91
C LEU A 56 -13.16 6.01 5.03
N GLU A 57 -12.20 5.60 5.85
CA GLU A 57 -12.46 4.75 7.02
C GLU A 57 -13.18 5.52 8.15
N ARG A 58 -12.81 6.78 8.40
CA ARG A 58 -13.47 7.65 9.39
C ARG A 58 -14.91 7.99 9.01
N ASP A 59 -15.19 8.25 7.73
CA ASP A 59 -16.53 8.57 7.23
C ASP A 59 -17.49 7.37 7.41
N LEU A 60 -16.96 6.15 7.44
CA LEU A 60 -17.68 4.92 7.82
C LEU A 60 -17.64 4.61 9.32
N GLY A 61 -16.91 5.38 10.13
CA GLY A 61 -16.74 5.10 11.57
C GLY A 61 -16.01 3.79 11.86
N ILE A 62 -15.16 3.32 10.95
CA ILE A 62 -14.38 2.08 11.09
C ILE A 62 -12.89 2.35 11.37
N TYR A 63 -12.47 3.61 11.48
CA TYR A 63 -11.14 3.97 11.96
C TYR A 63 -11.15 4.21 13.47
N PHE A 64 -10.38 3.41 14.22
CA PHE A 64 -10.42 3.39 15.71
C PHE A 64 -9.15 3.92 16.39
N TRP A 65 -8.19 4.42 15.61
CA TRP A 65 -6.85 4.77 16.09
C TRP A 65 -6.57 6.28 16.07
N ASP A 66 -7.61 7.11 15.96
CA ASP A 66 -7.43 8.56 16.10
C ASP A 66 -6.91 8.91 17.50
N GLY A 67 -5.93 9.82 17.55
CA GLY A 67 -5.24 10.23 18.78
C GLY A 67 -4.27 9.20 19.37
N GLN A 68 -4.07 8.06 18.71
CA GLN A 68 -3.06 7.08 19.10
C GLN A 68 -1.83 7.21 18.17
N PRO A 69 -0.60 7.14 18.71
CA PRO A 69 0.59 7.04 17.87
C PRO A 69 0.55 5.74 17.03
N PRO A 70 1.11 5.76 15.81
CA PRO A 70 1.90 6.84 15.24
C PRO A 70 1.06 7.95 14.60
N HIS A 71 1.49 9.19 14.79
CA HIS A 71 1.04 10.34 14.00
C HIS A 71 2.20 10.79 13.12
N THR A 72 2.07 10.65 11.80
CA THR A 72 3.20 10.86 10.88
C THR A 72 2.96 12.08 10.00
N PRO A 73 3.35 13.29 10.44
CA PRO A 73 3.21 14.54 9.71
C PRO A 73 4.31 14.82 8.69
N PHE A 74 5.39 14.04 8.61
CA PHE A 74 6.50 14.33 7.70
C PHE A 74 6.87 13.15 6.81
N THR A 75 7.51 13.46 5.69
CA THR A 75 8.29 12.50 4.90
C THR A 75 9.67 13.08 4.64
N ARG A 76 10.66 12.20 4.69
CA ARG A 76 12.07 12.49 4.46
C ARG A 76 12.56 11.71 3.25
N PHE A 77 13.39 12.33 2.43
CA PHE A 77 14.01 11.70 1.28
C PHE A 77 15.53 11.83 1.33
N MET A 78 16.21 10.70 1.26
CA MET A 78 17.67 10.59 1.25
C MET A 78 18.11 9.86 -0.01
N LEU A 79 19.11 10.39 -0.71
CA LEU A 79 19.79 9.71 -1.81
C LEU A 79 21.18 9.26 -1.37
N GLY A 80 21.41 7.95 -1.33
CA GLY A 80 22.74 7.39 -1.06
C GLY A 80 23.72 7.61 -2.22
N ALA A 81 25.00 7.78 -1.88
CA ALA A 81 26.11 7.82 -2.85
C ALA A 81 27.32 6.97 -2.42
N GLY A 82 27.09 5.95 -1.58
CA GLY A 82 28.11 5.04 -1.08
C GLY A 82 29.04 5.62 0.01
N GLY A 83 28.83 6.88 0.41
CA GLY A 83 29.55 7.55 1.50
C GLY A 83 28.80 7.49 2.85
N PRO A 84 29.40 8.07 3.91
CA PRO A 84 28.83 8.07 5.26
C PRO A 84 27.65 9.05 5.43
N THR A 85 27.28 9.79 4.39
CA THR A 85 26.23 10.82 4.38
C THR A 85 25.48 10.78 3.04
N PRO A 86 24.18 11.11 2.99
CA PRO A 86 23.43 11.21 1.74
C PRO A 86 23.99 12.30 0.81
N ALA A 87 23.87 12.10 -0.50
CA ALA A 87 24.17 13.12 -1.50
C ALA A 87 23.05 14.15 -1.69
N VAL A 88 21.80 13.72 -1.48
CA VAL A 88 20.61 14.58 -1.42
C VAL A 88 19.86 14.22 -0.15
N GLU A 89 19.43 15.25 0.57
CA GLU A 89 18.60 15.11 1.76
C GLU A 89 17.64 16.30 1.83
N TRP A 90 16.36 15.99 1.96
CA TRP A 90 15.33 16.99 2.25
C TRP A 90 14.14 16.33 2.95
N SER A 91 13.29 17.17 3.52
CA SER A 91 12.06 16.75 4.18
C SER A 91 10.90 17.66 3.77
N SER A 92 9.69 17.15 3.87
CA SER A 92 8.48 17.91 3.65
C SER A 92 7.40 17.50 4.65
N PRO A 93 6.62 18.45 5.18
CA PRO A 93 5.39 18.12 5.87
C PRO A 93 4.36 17.53 4.90
N LEU A 94 3.50 16.67 5.42
CA LEU A 94 2.22 16.33 4.84
C LEU A 94 1.19 17.40 5.24
N LYS A 95 0.27 17.75 4.35
CA LYS A 95 -0.86 18.65 4.66
C LYS A 95 -1.68 18.13 5.84
N LYS A 96 -1.79 16.81 5.95
CA LYS A 96 -2.44 16.09 7.05
C LYS A 96 -1.64 14.82 7.39
N PRO A 97 -1.49 14.48 8.69
CA PRO A 97 -0.72 13.30 9.08
C PRO A 97 -1.31 12.00 8.53
N GLY A 98 -0.42 11.09 8.12
CA GLY A 98 -0.77 9.69 7.83
C GLY A 98 -0.48 8.77 9.02
N ALA A 99 -0.79 7.49 8.85
CA ALA A 99 -0.55 6.45 9.85
C ALA A 99 -0.31 5.08 9.21
N ASP A 100 0.54 4.26 9.83
CA ASP A 100 0.66 2.83 9.54
C ASP A 100 0.11 2.03 10.74
N ILE A 101 -0.95 1.27 10.48
CA ILE A 101 -1.56 0.37 11.47
C ILE A 101 -1.39 -1.04 10.94
N ASP A 102 -0.71 -1.89 11.70
CA ASP A 102 -0.49 -3.30 11.36
C ASP A 102 -1.83 -3.96 11.01
N GLN A 103 -1.87 -4.64 9.86
CA GLN A 103 -3.04 -5.39 9.43
C GLN A 103 -3.48 -6.45 10.44
N ARG A 104 -2.58 -6.98 11.26
CA ARG A 104 -2.93 -7.88 12.37
C ARG A 104 -3.83 -7.20 13.40
N VAL A 105 -3.62 -5.90 13.65
CA VAL A 105 -4.48 -5.08 14.52
C VAL A 105 -5.74 -4.67 13.77
N LYS A 106 -5.60 -4.06 12.59
CA LYS A 106 -6.74 -3.47 11.87
C LYS A 106 -7.74 -4.54 11.38
N MET A 107 -7.26 -5.59 10.70
CA MET A 107 -8.13 -6.59 10.09
C MET A 107 -8.79 -7.50 11.13
N SER A 108 -8.10 -7.87 12.21
CA SER A 108 -8.71 -8.64 13.30
C SER A 108 -9.82 -7.84 13.99
N HIS A 109 -9.60 -6.55 14.24
CA HIS A 109 -10.62 -5.65 14.80
C HIS A 109 -11.83 -5.53 13.88
N TRP A 110 -11.62 -5.25 12.59
CA TRP A 110 -12.70 -5.14 11.60
C TRP A 110 -13.48 -6.44 11.40
N LEU A 111 -12.81 -7.59 11.45
CA LEU A 111 -13.49 -8.88 11.33
C LEU A 111 -14.43 -9.13 12.53
N ARG A 112 -13.97 -8.84 13.76
CA ARG A 112 -14.80 -8.91 14.97
C ARG A 112 -15.95 -7.89 14.94
N LEU A 113 -15.69 -6.68 14.45
CA LEU A 113 -16.72 -5.65 14.28
C LEU A 113 -17.80 -6.11 13.30
N PHE A 114 -17.41 -6.69 12.16
CA PHE A 114 -18.32 -7.20 11.15
C PHE A 114 -19.26 -8.28 11.73
N GLU A 115 -18.70 -9.27 12.43
CA GLU A 115 -19.48 -10.30 13.13
C GLU A 115 -20.37 -9.70 14.23
N GLY A 116 -19.82 -8.79 15.05
CA GLY A 116 -20.55 -8.12 16.13
C GLY A 116 -21.73 -7.28 15.66
N ASN A 117 -21.66 -6.75 14.43
CA ASN A 117 -22.76 -6.07 13.76
C ASN A 117 -23.79 -7.03 13.11
N GLY A 118 -23.66 -8.34 13.32
CA GLY A 118 -24.56 -9.37 12.78
C GLY A 118 -24.20 -9.85 11.37
N GLY A 119 -22.97 -9.59 10.91
CA GLY A 119 -22.49 -10.04 9.60
C GLY A 119 -22.27 -11.55 9.56
N ASN A 120 -22.50 -12.17 8.40
CA ASN A 120 -22.29 -13.60 8.24
C ASN A 120 -20.83 -13.89 7.89
N LEU A 121 -20.05 -14.40 8.85
CA LEU A 121 -18.66 -14.81 8.61
C LEU A 121 -18.56 -16.31 8.34
N ILE A 122 -17.90 -16.65 7.23
CA ILE A 122 -17.51 -18.04 6.91
C ILE A 122 -15.99 -18.15 7.00
N VAL A 123 -15.49 -18.90 7.97
CA VAL A 123 -14.04 -19.16 8.11
C VAL A 123 -13.66 -20.42 7.34
N ARG A 124 -13.11 -20.24 6.13
CA ARG A 124 -12.52 -21.32 5.31
C ARG A 124 -11.68 -20.77 4.15
N ASN A 125 -10.76 -21.58 3.66
CA ASN A 125 -10.10 -21.34 2.38
C ASN A 125 -11.07 -21.58 1.22
N ALA A 126 -11.50 -20.53 0.54
CA ALA A 126 -12.37 -20.62 -0.63
C ALA A 126 -11.61 -21.10 -1.88
N THR A 127 -12.28 -21.90 -2.70
CA THR A 127 -11.79 -22.36 -4.00
C THR A 127 -12.58 -21.70 -5.14
N VAL A 128 -12.08 -21.83 -6.39
CA VAL A 128 -12.83 -21.38 -7.57
C VAL A 128 -14.20 -22.06 -7.67
N SER A 129 -14.29 -23.34 -7.31
CA SER A 129 -15.56 -24.09 -7.29
C SER A 129 -16.55 -23.55 -6.25
N ASP A 130 -16.06 -23.05 -5.11
CA ASP A 130 -16.91 -22.40 -4.13
C ASP A 130 -17.47 -21.08 -4.67
N VAL A 131 -16.62 -20.26 -5.31
CA VAL A 131 -17.03 -19.01 -5.96
C VAL A 131 -18.07 -19.27 -7.07
N ASP A 132 -17.86 -20.31 -7.89
CA ASP A 132 -18.79 -20.73 -8.94
C ASP A 132 -20.16 -21.11 -8.38
N ARG A 133 -20.19 -21.88 -7.28
CA ARG A 133 -21.43 -22.20 -6.58
C ARG A 133 -22.13 -20.94 -6.06
N TRP A 134 -21.40 -20.08 -5.37
CA TRP A 134 -21.96 -18.89 -4.74
C TRP A 134 -22.47 -17.84 -5.74
N ALA A 135 -21.94 -17.81 -6.96
CA ALA A 135 -22.43 -16.92 -8.01
C ALA A 135 -23.90 -17.16 -8.38
N GLY A 136 -24.48 -18.31 -8.04
CA GLY A 136 -25.92 -18.58 -8.15
C GLY A 136 -26.74 -18.32 -6.89
N GLU A 137 -26.09 -18.07 -5.74
CA GLU A 137 -26.72 -17.91 -4.43
C GLU A 137 -26.79 -16.43 -3.95
N TYR A 138 -25.94 -15.58 -4.51
CA TYR A 138 -25.80 -14.16 -4.14
C TYR A 138 -26.05 -13.23 -5.34
N ASP A 139 -26.55 -12.02 -5.08
CA ASP A 139 -26.77 -11.01 -6.13
C ASP A 139 -25.45 -10.47 -6.71
N LEU A 140 -24.40 -10.44 -5.88
CA LEU A 140 -23.04 -10.05 -6.25
C LEU A 140 -22.03 -10.87 -5.45
N VAL A 141 -21.05 -11.43 -6.16
CA VAL A 141 -19.85 -12.04 -5.57
C VAL A 141 -18.65 -11.18 -5.89
N VAL A 142 -18.00 -10.67 -4.85
CA VAL A 142 -16.75 -9.93 -4.92
C VAL A 142 -15.61 -10.81 -4.41
N VAL A 143 -14.53 -10.92 -5.16
CA VAL A 143 -13.28 -11.57 -4.73
C VAL A 143 -12.30 -10.46 -4.38
N ALA A 144 -11.77 -10.48 -3.16
CA ALA A 144 -10.77 -9.55 -2.63
C ALA A 144 -9.53 -10.28 -2.10
N ALA A 145 -9.37 -11.57 -2.44
CA ALA A 145 -8.23 -12.39 -2.07
C ALA A 145 -7.10 -12.26 -3.11
N GLY A 146 -6.12 -11.39 -2.83
CA GLY A 146 -5.07 -10.99 -3.79
C GLY A 146 -3.98 -12.02 -4.10
N LYS A 147 -3.99 -13.22 -3.49
CA LYS A 147 -2.94 -14.25 -3.68
C LYS A 147 -3.55 -15.63 -3.96
N GLY A 148 -2.79 -16.46 -4.69
CA GLY A 148 -3.12 -17.85 -4.96
C GLY A 148 -4.13 -18.07 -6.09
N ARG A 149 -4.71 -19.28 -6.15
CA ARG A 149 -5.55 -19.73 -7.28
C ARG A 149 -6.80 -18.88 -7.53
N LEU A 150 -7.29 -18.15 -6.52
CA LEU A 150 -8.43 -17.25 -6.71
C LEU A 150 -8.06 -16.05 -7.58
N ALA A 151 -6.80 -15.60 -7.59
CA ALA A 151 -6.37 -14.52 -8.48
C ALA A 151 -6.27 -14.98 -9.95
N GLU A 152 -5.99 -16.27 -10.18
CA GLU A 152 -5.83 -16.87 -11.51
C GLU A 152 -7.15 -16.97 -12.30
N MET A 153 -8.30 -16.81 -11.65
CA MET A 153 -9.60 -16.74 -12.36
C MET A 153 -9.77 -15.43 -13.15
N PHE A 154 -8.99 -14.40 -12.82
CA PHE A 154 -9.01 -13.11 -13.49
C PHE A 154 -7.91 -13.07 -14.54
N GLU A 155 -8.27 -12.75 -15.78
CA GLU A 155 -7.34 -12.72 -16.91
C GLU A 155 -6.39 -11.51 -16.81
N ARG A 156 -5.10 -11.69 -17.06
CA ARG A 156 -4.12 -10.60 -17.13
C ARG A 156 -4.49 -9.60 -18.24
N ASP A 157 -4.48 -8.31 -17.92
CA ASP A 157 -4.50 -7.24 -18.92
C ASP A 157 -3.07 -6.91 -19.35
N ALA A 158 -2.68 -7.37 -20.54
CA ALA A 158 -1.33 -7.17 -21.05
C ALA A 158 -1.00 -5.72 -21.37
N ALA A 159 -1.98 -4.88 -21.69
CA ALA A 159 -1.74 -3.47 -22.01
C ALA A 159 -1.42 -2.64 -20.75
N ARG A 160 -1.93 -3.07 -19.59
CA ARG A 160 -1.74 -2.40 -18.29
C ARG A 160 -0.66 -3.06 -17.41
N SER A 161 -0.03 -4.13 -17.90
CA SER A 161 0.95 -4.93 -17.15
C SER A 161 2.28 -5.02 -17.93
N PRO A 162 3.23 -4.10 -17.70
CA PRO A 162 4.50 -4.13 -18.42
C PRO A 162 5.43 -5.26 -17.95
N TYR A 163 5.27 -5.74 -16.72
CA TYR A 163 6.14 -6.75 -16.11
C TYR A 163 5.54 -8.16 -16.11
N THR A 164 6.42 -9.16 -16.11
CA THR A 164 6.08 -10.59 -15.99
C THR A 164 6.84 -11.31 -14.87
N GLU A 165 7.76 -10.61 -14.20
CA GLU A 165 8.56 -11.09 -13.08
C GLU A 165 8.59 -10.04 -11.95
N PRO A 166 8.87 -10.44 -10.70
CA PRO A 166 9.04 -9.50 -9.59
C PRO A 166 10.14 -8.47 -9.91
N GLN A 167 9.86 -7.20 -9.64
CA GLN A 167 10.81 -6.10 -9.86
C GLN A 167 11.55 -5.69 -8.58
N ARG A 168 11.02 -6.10 -7.42
CA ARG A 168 11.66 -6.00 -6.10
C ARG A 168 11.53 -7.30 -5.32
N MET A 169 12.59 -7.59 -4.56
CA MET A 169 12.62 -8.61 -3.52
C MET A 169 12.52 -7.92 -2.16
N LEU A 170 11.40 -8.17 -1.52
CA LEU A 170 10.91 -7.46 -0.34
C LEU A 170 11.40 -8.16 0.92
N SER A 171 11.84 -7.37 1.88
CA SER A 171 12.23 -7.83 3.21
C SER A 171 11.87 -6.76 4.21
N LEU A 172 11.06 -7.08 5.22
CA LEU A 172 10.69 -6.13 6.26
C LEU A 172 10.77 -6.73 7.66
N VAL A 173 10.96 -5.85 8.63
CA VAL A 173 10.98 -6.14 10.06
C VAL A 173 10.18 -5.09 10.83
N TYR A 174 9.35 -5.55 11.77
CA TYR A 174 8.70 -4.72 12.78
C TYR A 174 9.57 -4.73 14.02
N VAL A 175 10.03 -3.56 14.45
CA VAL A 175 11.04 -3.43 15.50
C VAL A 175 10.69 -2.39 16.55
N ASN A 176 11.10 -2.69 17.78
CA ASN A 176 11.31 -1.74 18.85
C ASN A 176 12.75 -1.23 18.81
N GLY A 177 13.02 -0.14 19.55
CA GLY A 177 14.39 0.34 19.77
C GLY A 177 14.99 1.16 18.64
N PHE A 178 14.27 1.38 17.54
CA PHE A 178 14.61 2.44 16.59
C PHE A 178 14.55 3.80 17.30
N GLN A 179 15.60 4.61 17.19
CA GLN A 179 15.71 5.88 17.90
C GLN A 179 15.31 7.05 16.98
N PRO A 180 14.65 8.09 17.53
CA PRO A 180 14.30 9.29 16.78
C PRO A 180 15.54 9.99 16.24
N ASP A 181 15.40 10.59 15.06
CA ASP A 181 16.42 11.47 14.51
C ASP A 181 16.59 12.70 15.41
N PRO A 182 17.76 12.88 16.08
CA PRO A 182 18.00 14.04 16.93
C PRO A 182 18.09 15.37 16.14
N ALA A 183 18.36 15.30 14.83
CA ALA A 183 18.48 16.46 13.94
C ALA A 183 17.22 16.71 13.09
N GLY A 184 16.20 15.85 13.21
CA GLY A 184 15.04 15.78 12.33
C GLY A 184 13.68 15.99 13.01
N PRO A 185 12.57 15.61 12.36
CA PRO A 185 11.23 15.68 12.94
C PRO A 185 10.98 14.66 14.09
N GLY A 186 12.01 13.94 14.55
CA GLY A 186 11.90 12.84 15.51
C GLY A 186 11.29 11.57 14.90
N ASP A 187 10.55 10.78 15.68
CA ASP A 187 9.91 9.51 15.29
C ASP A 187 8.63 9.68 14.44
N ASN A 188 8.49 10.81 13.76
CA ASN A 188 7.23 11.27 13.17
C ASN A 188 7.31 11.44 11.64
N SER A 189 8.23 10.70 11.01
CA SER A 189 8.41 10.71 9.56
C SER A 189 8.44 9.32 8.95
N VAL A 190 7.99 9.24 7.70
CA VAL A 190 8.40 8.17 6.79
C VAL A 190 9.71 8.59 6.15
N ASP A 191 10.75 7.77 6.27
CA ASP A 191 12.07 8.05 5.73
C ASP A 191 12.33 7.13 4.54
N PHE A 192 12.51 7.75 3.38
CA PHE A 192 12.76 7.05 2.12
C PHE A 192 14.23 7.21 1.72
N HIS A 193 14.97 6.11 1.77
CA HIS A 193 16.36 6.05 1.33
C HIS A 193 16.44 5.38 -0.03
N LEU A 194 16.75 6.16 -1.06
CA LEU A 194 17.08 5.64 -2.39
C LEU A 194 18.55 5.21 -2.40
N LEU A 195 18.82 3.94 -2.74
CA LEU A 195 20.15 3.34 -2.76
C LEU A 195 20.48 2.94 -4.21
N PRO A 196 21.16 3.82 -4.99
CA PRO A 196 21.41 3.59 -6.41
C PRO A 196 22.05 2.24 -6.70
N GLY A 197 21.41 1.46 -7.58
CA GLY A 197 21.88 0.13 -7.99
C GLY A 197 21.65 -0.99 -6.98
N LEU A 198 21.03 -0.70 -5.83
CA LEU A 198 20.72 -1.67 -4.78
C LEU A 198 19.21 -1.83 -4.56
N GLY A 199 18.48 -0.72 -4.60
CA GLY A 199 17.04 -0.65 -4.34
C GLY A 199 16.71 0.48 -3.37
N GLU A 200 15.77 0.23 -2.46
CA GLU A 200 15.23 1.23 -1.54
C GLU A 200 15.18 0.70 -0.11
N MET A 201 15.31 1.61 0.87
CA MET A 201 15.08 1.35 2.28
C MET A 201 14.08 2.36 2.82
N ILE A 202 13.00 1.89 3.42
CA ILE A 202 11.97 2.74 4.02
C ILE A 202 11.87 2.47 5.51
N VAL A 203 11.82 3.54 6.29
CA VAL A 203 11.47 3.52 7.71
C VAL A 203 10.13 4.21 7.89
N MET A 204 9.24 3.63 8.68
CA MET A 204 7.99 4.28 9.04
C MET A 204 7.55 3.92 10.47
N PRO A 205 7.06 4.89 11.26
CA PRO A 205 6.46 4.60 12.54
C PRO A 205 5.12 3.88 12.32
N ALA A 206 4.84 2.89 13.16
CA ALA A 206 3.67 2.00 13.04
C ALA A 206 3.04 1.69 14.39
N LEU A 207 1.79 1.23 14.39
CA LEU A 207 1.13 0.60 15.53
C LEU A 207 0.97 -0.89 15.28
N THR A 208 1.53 -1.73 16.15
CA THR A 208 1.42 -3.19 16.08
C THR A 208 0.73 -3.76 17.33
N VAL A 209 0.55 -5.08 17.38
CA VAL A 209 -0.12 -5.80 18.48
C VAL A 209 0.52 -5.56 19.86
N SER A 210 1.82 -5.25 19.90
CA SER A 210 2.56 -4.94 21.12
C SER A 210 2.62 -3.44 21.45
N GLY A 211 2.00 -2.57 20.65
CA GLY A 211 2.05 -1.11 20.80
C GLY A 211 2.82 -0.40 19.67
N PRO A 212 3.16 0.89 19.85
CA PRO A 212 3.90 1.66 18.86
C PRO A 212 5.28 1.07 18.57
N CYS A 213 5.68 1.05 17.31
CA CYS A 213 6.94 0.49 16.83
C CYS A 213 7.41 1.20 15.55
N HIS A 214 8.46 0.69 14.92
CA HIS A 214 8.88 1.08 13.58
C HIS A 214 8.86 -0.12 12.63
N VAL A 215 8.50 0.12 11.37
CA VAL A 215 8.68 -0.82 10.28
C VAL A 215 9.88 -0.38 9.48
N LEU A 216 10.82 -1.30 9.32
CA LEU A 216 12.00 -1.14 8.50
C LEU A 216 11.88 -2.08 7.30
N PHE A 217 12.07 -1.55 6.11
CA PHE A 217 11.67 -2.23 4.89
C PHE A 217 12.69 -2.02 3.77
N PHE A 218 13.34 -3.10 3.32
CA PHE A 218 14.15 -3.13 2.12
C PHE A 218 13.33 -3.61 0.92
N GLU A 219 13.45 -2.88 -0.17
CA GLU A 219 13.02 -3.28 -1.50
C GLU A 219 14.26 -3.49 -2.37
N ALA A 220 14.72 -4.73 -2.43
CA ALA A 220 15.95 -5.07 -3.12
C ALA A 220 15.74 -5.25 -4.63
N LEU A 221 16.70 -4.83 -5.45
CA LEU A 221 16.77 -5.31 -6.82
C LEU A 221 17.00 -6.84 -6.84
N PRO A 222 16.24 -7.62 -7.62
CA PRO A 222 16.40 -9.08 -7.69
C PRO A 222 17.83 -9.50 -8.03
N GLY A 223 18.38 -10.44 -7.24
CA GLY A 223 19.75 -10.92 -7.39
C GLY A 223 20.86 -9.94 -6.97
N GLY A 224 20.50 -8.77 -6.43
CA GLY A 224 21.44 -7.76 -5.94
C GLY A 224 21.92 -8.00 -4.50
N GLU A 225 22.74 -7.08 -3.98
CA GLU A 225 23.36 -7.21 -2.65
C GLU A 225 22.36 -7.17 -1.48
N LEU A 226 21.19 -6.55 -1.70
CA LEU A 226 20.11 -6.50 -0.71
C LEU A 226 19.19 -7.74 -0.79
N ASP A 227 19.22 -8.50 -1.89
CA ASP A 227 18.41 -9.72 -2.10
C ASP A 227 19.11 -10.95 -1.50
N VAL A 228 19.23 -10.93 -0.18
CA VAL A 228 19.98 -11.95 0.57
C VAL A 228 19.11 -12.66 1.59
N PHE A 229 17.78 -12.64 1.45
CA PHE A 229 16.88 -13.19 2.47
C PHE A 229 16.37 -14.61 2.16
N GLY A 230 16.68 -15.21 1.01
CA GLY A 230 16.06 -16.48 0.58
C GLY A 230 16.29 -17.69 1.50
N ASP A 231 17.44 -17.77 2.17
CA ASP A 231 17.85 -18.88 3.05
C ASP A 231 17.59 -18.61 4.55
N VAL A 232 17.03 -17.45 4.92
CA VAL A 232 16.68 -17.18 6.33
C VAL A 232 15.68 -18.22 6.85
N SER A 233 15.90 -18.71 8.07
CA SER A 233 15.14 -19.78 8.70
C SER A 233 14.46 -19.36 10.00
N SER A 234 14.82 -18.20 10.57
CA SER A 234 14.20 -17.66 11.78
C SER A 234 14.05 -16.13 11.72
N PRO A 235 13.09 -15.54 12.45
CA PRO A 235 12.94 -14.09 12.56
C PRO A 235 14.20 -13.39 13.08
N GLN A 236 14.91 -13.97 14.06
CA GLN A 236 16.16 -13.40 14.59
C GLN A 236 17.26 -13.37 13.53
N GLN A 237 17.44 -14.46 12.77
CA GLN A 237 18.39 -14.47 11.65
C GLN A 237 18.01 -13.43 10.58
N HIS A 238 16.71 -13.19 10.38
CA HIS A 238 16.22 -12.12 9.51
C HIS A 238 16.70 -10.76 10.01
N LEU A 239 16.45 -10.44 11.28
CA LEU A 239 16.83 -9.16 11.88
C LEU A 239 18.35 -8.95 11.87
N GLU A 240 19.15 -9.95 12.23
CA GLU A 240 20.62 -9.87 12.21
C GLU A 240 21.13 -9.53 10.81
N ARG A 241 20.58 -10.21 9.79
CA ARG A 241 20.94 -9.95 8.39
C ARG A 241 20.49 -8.56 7.94
N PHE A 242 19.30 -8.14 8.35
CA PHE A 242 18.74 -6.82 8.06
C PHE A 242 19.61 -5.71 8.66
N ALA A 243 19.99 -5.83 9.93
CA ALA A 243 20.87 -4.88 10.62
C ALA A 243 22.25 -4.78 9.95
N GLY A 244 22.81 -5.91 9.48
CA GLY A 244 24.05 -5.90 8.71
C GLY A 244 23.94 -5.16 7.37
N LEU A 245 22.78 -5.15 6.72
CA LEU A 245 22.54 -4.35 5.52
C LEU A 245 22.43 -2.86 5.83
N LEU A 246 21.76 -2.49 6.93
CA LEU A 246 21.70 -1.09 7.39
C LEU A 246 23.10 -0.54 7.65
N GLU A 247 23.93 -1.28 8.39
CA GLU A 247 25.31 -0.88 8.70
C GLU A 247 26.14 -0.62 7.43
N ARG A 248 25.97 -1.43 6.39
CA ARG A 248 26.72 -1.30 5.15
C ARG A 248 26.20 -0.22 4.21
N HIS A 249 24.89 -0.09 4.08
CA HIS A 249 24.27 0.66 2.98
C HIS A 249 23.54 1.93 3.43
N VAL A 250 23.27 2.09 4.73
CA VAL A 250 22.59 3.25 5.31
C VAL A 250 23.36 3.78 6.54
N PRO A 251 24.70 3.96 6.47
CA PRO A 251 25.52 4.26 7.66
C PRO A 251 25.21 5.60 8.33
N TRP A 252 24.56 6.53 7.62
CA TRP A 252 24.21 7.86 8.13
C TRP A 252 23.11 7.85 9.19
N VAL A 253 22.35 6.75 9.34
CA VAL A 253 21.36 6.59 10.42
C VAL A 253 21.78 5.57 11.47
N ARG A 254 23.10 5.30 11.61
CA ARG A 254 23.62 4.26 12.52
C ARG A 254 23.05 4.31 13.93
N GLU A 255 23.09 5.48 14.54
CA GLU A 255 22.62 5.71 15.91
C GLU A 255 21.13 5.34 16.09
N GLN A 256 20.34 5.40 15.01
CA GLN A 256 18.91 5.09 15.03
C GLN A 256 18.63 3.59 15.12
N TYR A 257 19.50 2.73 14.59
CA TYR A 257 19.29 1.27 14.57
C TYR A 257 20.25 0.47 15.47
N ASP A 258 20.91 1.12 16.44
CA ASP A 258 21.84 0.44 17.37
C ASP A 258 21.16 -0.56 18.33
N LYS A 259 19.85 -0.42 18.55
CA LYS A 259 19.10 -1.16 19.59
C LYS A 259 17.89 -1.90 19.03
N LEU A 260 17.93 -2.30 17.76
CA LEU A 260 16.78 -2.95 17.14
C LEU A 260 16.46 -4.30 17.81
N GLU A 261 15.20 -4.47 18.16
CA GLU A 261 14.65 -5.74 18.64
C GLU A 261 13.32 -5.98 17.92
N LEU A 262 13.03 -7.22 17.50
CA LEU A 262 11.72 -7.53 16.90
C LEU A 262 10.59 -7.25 17.90
N THR A 263 9.46 -6.75 17.40
CA THR A 263 8.25 -6.56 18.23
C THR A 263 7.71 -7.88 18.77
N ASP A 264 7.77 -8.93 17.95
CA ASP A 264 7.26 -10.26 18.24
C ASP A 264 7.81 -11.29 17.21
N PRO A 265 7.66 -12.62 17.43
CA PRO A 265 8.13 -13.65 16.50
C PRO A 265 7.52 -13.60 15.09
N GLY A 266 6.34 -13.00 14.93
CA GLY A 266 5.66 -12.81 13.64
C GLY A 266 6.02 -11.50 12.93
N GLY A 267 6.91 -10.68 13.51
CA GLY A 267 7.28 -9.34 13.04
C GLY A 267 8.21 -9.30 11.82
N THR A 268 8.28 -10.35 11.00
CA THR A 268 9.12 -10.38 9.80
C THR A 268 8.35 -10.88 8.58
N LEU A 269 8.64 -10.31 7.41
CA LEU A 269 8.07 -10.75 6.15
C LEU A 269 9.12 -10.62 5.05
N ARG A 270 9.13 -11.59 4.14
CA ARG A 270 9.91 -11.55 2.91
C ARG A 270 9.11 -12.08 1.74
N GLY A 271 9.45 -11.66 0.53
CA GLY A 271 8.87 -12.21 -0.68
C GLY A 271 9.12 -11.33 -1.88
N GLY A 272 8.41 -11.59 -2.96
CA GLY A 272 8.38 -10.74 -4.13
C GLY A 272 7.12 -11.10 -4.89
N PHE A 273 6.58 -10.15 -5.62
CA PHE A 273 5.42 -10.41 -6.47
C PHE A 273 5.52 -9.59 -7.75
N THR A 274 5.02 -10.17 -8.83
CA THR A 274 4.99 -9.52 -10.14
C THR A 274 3.86 -8.49 -10.16
N PRO A 275 4.13 -7.21 -10.46
CA PRO A 275 3.09 -6.22 -10.67
C PRO A 275 2.19 -6.62 -11.84
N ILE A 276 0.88 -6.53 -11.65
CA ILE A 276 -0.09 -7.02 -12.63
C ILE A 276 -1.44 -6.34 -12.47
N VAL A 277 -2.02 -5.97 -13.61
CA VAL A 277 -3.41 -5.58 -13.74
C VAL A 277 -4.17 -6.71 -14.43
N ARG A 278 -5.35 -7.06 -13.91
CA ARG A 278 -6.22 -8.10 -14.44
C ARG A 278 -7.57 -7.50 -14.86
N ARG A 279 -8.23 -8.18 -15.79
CA ARG A 279 -9.63 -7.96 -16.14
C ARG A 279 -10.47 -8.13 -14.86
N PRO A 280 -11.38 -7.20 -14.55
CA PRO A 280 -12.05 -7.17 -13.25
C PRO A 280 -13.16 -8.18 -13.08
N VAL A 281 -13.62 -8.82 -14.17
CA VAL A 281 -14.76 -9.75 -14.14
C VAL A 281 -14.32 -11.12 -14.62
N ALA A 282 -14.35 -12.09 -13.71
CA ALA A 282 -14.15 -13.49 -14.04
C ALA A 282 -15.46 -14.11 -14.53
N THR A 283 -15.38 -14.95 -15.57
CA THR A 283 -16.48 -15.84 -15.96
C THR A 283 -16.21 -17.22 -15.37
N LEU A 284 -17.15 -17.73 -14.58
CA LEU A 284 -17.00 -18.97 -13.84
C LEU A 284 -17.51 -20.16 -14.69
N PRO A 285 -17.13 -21.41 -14.38
CA PRO A 285 -17.52 -22.59 -15.18
C PRO A 285 -19.03 -22.75 -15.40
N SER A 286 -19.87 -22.36 -14.43
CA SER A 286 -21.33 -22.38 -14.58
C SER A 286 -21.90 -21.29 -15.49
N GLY A 287 -21.07 -20.34 -15.95
CA GLY A 287 -21.49 -19.10 -16.61
C GLY A 287 -21.77 -17.94 -15.65
N GLY A 288 -21.68 -18.18 -14.33
CA GLY A 288 -21.69 -17.16 -13.29
C GLY A 288 -20.54 -16.16 -13.40
N ARG A 289 -20.60 -15.08 -12.63
CA ARG A 289 -19.62 -13.98 -12.68
C ARG A 289 -19.18 -13.58 -11.29
N ALA A 290 -17.91 -13.18 -11.17
CA ALA A 290 -17.36 -12.59 -9.96
C ALA A 290 -16.61 -11.30 -10.30
N LEU A 291 -16.78 -10.28 -9.46
CA LEU A 291 -16.06 -9.02 -9.54
C LEU A 291 -14.80 -9.09 -8.67
N GLY A 292 -13.63 -8.76 -9.23
CA GLY A 292 -12.38 -8.66 -8.49
C GLY A 292 -12.19 -7.27 -7.89
N MET A 293 -11.46 -7.22 -6.77
CA MET A 293 -11.23 -6.02 -5.98
C MET A 293 -9.83 -5.99 -5.35
N GLY A 294 -9.21 -4.80 -5.28
CA GLY A 294 -7.89 -4.62 -4.67
C GLY A 294 -6.80 -5.45 -5.37
N ASP A 295 -5.89 -6.02 -4.59
CA ASP A 295 -4.71 -6.76 -5.08
C ASP A 295 -5.03 -7.92 -6.02
N VAL A 296 -6.26 -8.46 -6.00
CA VAL A 296 -6.63 -9.54 -6.94
C VAL A 296 -6.68 -9.03 -8.38
N VAL A 297 -7.02 -7.76 -8.60
CA VAL A 297 -7.14 -7.15 -9.94
C VAL A 297 -6.07 -6.12 -10.23
N VAL A 298 -5.55 -5.42 -9.23
CA VAL A 298 -4.47 -4.44 -9.40
C VAL A 298 -3.44 -4.69 -8.32
N THR A 299 -2.36 -5.38 -8.68
CA THR A 299 -1.21 -5.62 -7.80
C THR A 299 -0.08 -4.68 -8.23
N ASN A 300 0.25 -3.68 -7.41
CA ASN A 300 1.37 -2.76 -7.64
C ASN A 300 2.55 -3.12 -6.75
N ASP A 301 3.77 -2.94 -7.24
CA ASP A 301 4.98 -3.04 -6.43
C ASP A 301 4.94 -2.04 -5.24
N PRO A 302 5.45 -2.39 -4.06
CA PRO A 302 5.33 -1.55 -2.88
C PRO A 302 6.21 -0.29 -2.88
N ILE A 303 7.09 -0.07 -3.87
CA ILE A 303 8.03 1.07 -3.95
C ILE A 303 7.41 2.46 -3.76
N THR A 304 6.11 2.58 -3.97
CA THR A 304 5.34 3.82 -3.83
C THR A 304 4.40 3.85 -2.60
N GLY A 305 4.32 2.76 -1.83
CA GLY A 305 3.51 2.65 -0.62
C GLY A 305 1.99 2.63 -0.85
N GLN A 306 1.52 2.24 -2.04
CA GLN A 306 0.14 2.52 -2.46
C GLN A 306 -0.88 1.41 -2.16
N GLY A 307 -0.47 0.22 -1.76
CA GLY A 307 -1.37 -0.95 -1.65
C GLY A 307 -2.62 -0.72 -0.79
N SER A 308 -2.45 -0.33 0.49
CA SER A 308 -3.56 -0.09 1.41
C SER A 308 -4.42 1.11 0.99
N ASN A 309 -3.79 2.16 0.47
CA ASN A 309 -4.45 3.36 -0.04
C ASN A 309 -5.38 3.02 -1.23
N MET A 310 -4.87 2.21 -2.17
CA MET A 310 -5.62 1.74 -3.33
C MET A 310 -6.74 0.79 -2.95
N ALA A 311 -6.51 -0.10 -1.99
CA ALA A 311 -7.55 -0.98 -1.46
C ALA A 311 -8.71 -0.20 -0.83
N ALA A 312 -8.42 0.84 -0.03
CA ALA A 312 -9.42 1.72 0.57
C ALA A 312 -10.20 2.53 -0.49
N LYS A 313 -9.49 3.15 -1.45
CA LYS A 313 -10.10 3.90 -2.57
C LYS A 313 -10.99 2.99 -3.44
N CYS A 314 -10.56 1.76 -3.69
CA CYS A 314 -11.35 0.75 -4.40
C CYS A 314 -12.63 0.39 -3.62
N ALA A 315 -12.54 0.20 -2.29
CA ALA A 315 -13.69 -0.08 -1.43
C ALA A 315 -14.72 1.04 -1.44
N ALA A 316 -14.28 2.28 -1.28
CA ALA A 316 -15.17 3.44 -1.35
C ALA A 316 -15.84 3.56 -2.73
N THR A 317 -15.07 3.43 -3.81
CA THR A 317 -15.61 3.51 -5.19
C THR A 317 -16.64 2.40 -5.46
N TYR A 318 -16.36 1.17 -5.02
CA TYR A 318 -17.28 0.03 -5.19
C TYR A 318 -18.53 0.19 -4.33
N LEU A 319 -18.40 0.70 -3.11
CA LEU A 319 -19.53 1.00 -2.24
C LEU A 319 -20.46 2.03 -2.92
N ASP A 320 -19.92 3.16 -3.35
CA ASP A 320 -20.69 4.22 -4.02
C ASP A 320 -21.36 3.68 -5.30
N SER A 321 -20.61 2.93 -6.11
CA SER A 321 -21.15 2.30 -7.33
C SER A 321 -22.32 1.36 -7.00
N ILE A 322 -22.20 0.53 -5.96
CA ILE A 322 -23.25 -0.39 -5.53
C ILE A 322 -24.51 0.36 -5.07
N LEU A 323 -24.33 1.42 -4.28
CA LEU A 323 -25.43 2.23 -3.74
C LEU A 323 -26.16 2.99 -4.86
N GLU A 324 -25.43 3.64 -5.75
CA GLU A 324 -25.98 4.35 -6.92
C GLU A 324 -26.68 3.40 -7.90
N HIS A 325 -26.26 2.13 -7.95
CA HIS A 325 -26.90 1.13 -8.79
C HIS A 325 -28.30 0.74 -8.29
N GLY A 326 -28.57 0.91 -6.99
CA GLY A 326 -29.87 0.66 -6.37
C GLY A 326 -30.32 -0.79 -6.53
N ASP A 327 -31.57 -0.99 -6.95
CA ASP A 327 -32.18 -2.33 -7.12
C ASP A 327 -31.89 -2.98 -8.48
N ARG A 328 -31.09 -2.34 -9.35
CA ARG A 328 -30.78 -2.88 -10.68
C ARG A 328 -29.85 -4.12 -10.59
N PRO A 329 -29.96 -5.11 -11.50
CA PRO A 329 -29.10 -6.30 -11.47
C PRO A 329 -27.61 -5.95 -11.53
N PHE A 330 -26.78 -6.62 -10.73
CA PHE A 330 -25.32 -6.47 -10.78
C PHE A 330 -24.76 -7.31 -11.94
N ASP A 331 -25.05 -6.91 -13.18
CA ASP A 331 -24.59 -7.57 -14.38
C ASP A 331 -23.11 -7.28 -14.70
N ARG A 332 -22.58 -7.92 -15.74
CA ARG A 332 -21.21 -7.69 -16.23
C ARG A 332 -20.92 -6.21 -16.45
N ALA A 333 -21.88 -5.48 -17.04
CA ALA A 333 -21.68 -4.09 -17.40
C ALA A 333 -21.58 -3.21 -16.14
N PHE A 334 -22.34 -3.51 -15.09
CA PHE A 334 -22.15 -2.90 -13.77
C PHE A 334 -20.76 -3.19 -13.21
N MET A 335 -20.37 -4.46 -13.17
CA MET A 335 -19.08 -4.89 -12.61
C MET A 335 -17.89 -4.21 -13.32
N GLU A 336 -17.90 -4.17 -14.65
CA GLU A 336 -16.89 -3.51 -15.46
C GLU A 336 -16.87 -1.99 -15.24
N ARG A 337 -18.05 -1.33 -15.15
CA ARG A 337 -18.13 0.10 -14.85
C ARG A 337 -17.60 0.45 -13.47
N ALA A 338 -17.94 -0.32 -12.43
CA ALA A 338 -17.47 -0.08 -11.08
C ALA A 338 -15.93 -0.13 -11.01
N PHE A 339 -15.32 -1.10 -11.69
CA PHE A 339 -13.86 -1.17 -11.81
C PHE A 339 -13.28 -0.01 -12.62
N GLU A 340 -13.84 0.31 -13.79
CA GLU A 340 -13.28 1.38 -14.64
C GLU A 340 -13.41 2.77 -14.00
N THR A 341 -14.43 3.01 -13.16
CA THR A 341 -14.52 4.20 -12.31
C THR A 341 -13.32 4.28 -11.36
N PHE A 342 -13.07 3.22 -10.60
CA PHE A 342 -11.91 3.15 -9.69
C PHE A 342 -10.58 3.29 -10.45
N TRP A 343 -10.46 2.58 -11.57
CA TRP A 343 -9.26 2.60 -12.40
C TRP A 343 -8.96 4.01 -12.91
N THR A 344 -9.99 4.71 -13.41
CA THR A 344 -9.82 6.05 -13.97
C THR A 344 -9.51 7.09 -12.89
N GLN A 345 -10.14 6.99 -11.71
CA GLN A 345 -9.98 7.98 -10.64
C GLN A 345 -8.68 7.78 -9.85
N HIS A 346 -8.24 6.53 -9.66
CA HIS A 346 -7.16 6.19 -8.72
C HIS A 346 -6.18 5.16 -9.28
N GLY A 347 -6.68 4.11 -9.96
CA GLY A 347 -5.90 2.99 -10.47
C GLY A 347 -4.76 3.38 -11.39
N ARG A 348 -5.09 4.08 -12.46
CA ARG A 348 -4.21 4.34 -13.59
C ARG A 348 -2.98 5.13 -13.17
N ALA A 349 -3.18 6.33 -12.61
CA ALA A 349 -2.08 7.22 -12.24
C ALA A 349 -1.14 6.56 -11.24
N THR A 350 -1.72 5.86 -10.25
CA THR A 350 -0.94 5.11 -9.26
C THR A 350 -0.09 4.02 -9.92
N THR A 351 -0.69 3.14 -10.72
CA THR A 351 0.04 2.05 -11.38
C THR A 351 1.09 2.56 -12.37
N GLU A 352 0.80 3.61 -13.14
CA GLU A 352 1.75 4.22 -14.07
C GLU A 352 2.95 4.83 -13.33
N TRP A 353 2.71 5.56 -12.24
CA TRP A 353 3.75 6.12 -11.40
C TRP A 353 4.60 5.03 -10.71
N THR A 354 3.96 4.00 -10.13
CA THR A 354 4.69 2.87 -9.54
C THR A 354 5.59 2.20 -10.59
N ASN A 355 5.07 1.92 -11.79
CA ASN A 355 5.87 1.30 -12.85
C ASN A 355 7.04 2.20 -13.29
N MET A 356 6.85 3.52 -13.34
CA MET A 356 7.93 4.46 -13.62
C MET A 356 9.01 4.42 -12.53
N ALA A 357 8.62 4.37 -11.25
CA ALA A 357 9.53 4.34 -10.11
C ALA A 357 10.38 3.05 -10.05
N LEU A 358 9.92 1.96 -10.65
CA LEU A 358 10.68 0.70 -10.70
C LEU A 358 11.90 0.73 -11.62
N SER A 359 11.89 1.63 -12.60
CA SER A 359 12.98 1.83 -13.53
C SER A 359 13.98 2.85 -12.98
N PRO A 360 15.26 2.85 -13.43
CA PRO A 360 16.18 3.92 -13.10
C PRO A 360 15.55 5.31 -13.36
N PRO A 361 15.62 6.24 -12.41
CA PRO A 361 14.92 7.51 -12.53
C PRO A 361 15.44 8.30 -13.75
N PRO A 362 14.55 8.80 -14.62
CA PRO A 362 14.94 9.64 -15.76
C PRO A 362 15.71 10.90 -15.32
N PRO A 363 16.54 11.50 -16.19
CA PRO A 363 17.32 12.70 -15.83
C PRO A 363 16.50 13.86 -15.26
N HIS A 364 15.32 14.14 -15.81
CA HIS A 364 14.44 15.21 -15.33
C HIS A 364 13.89 14.92 -13.91
N VAL A 365 13.66 13.65 -13.57
CA VAL A 365 13.24 13.24 -12.22
C VAL A 365 14.39 13.46 -11.24
N VAL A 366 15.62 13.07 -11.60
CA VAL A 366 16.81 13.32 -10.76
C VAL A 366 17.01 14.82 -10.53
N GLU A 367 16.84 15.63 -11.57
CA GLU A 367 16.93 17.10 -11.48
C GLU A 367 15.88 17.68 -10.52
N LEU A 368 14.61 17.26 -10.63
CA LEU A 368 13.53 17.68 -9.72
C LEU A 368 13.80 17.25 -8.28
N LEU A 369 14.22 16.01 -8.04
CA LEU A 369 14.53 15.51 -6.70
C LEU A 369 15.74 16.22 -6.08
N GLY A 370 16.73 16.61 -6.88
CA GLY A 370 17.83 17.45 -6.44
C GLY A 370 17.38 18.88 -6.14
N ALA A 371 16.55 19.46 -7.00
CA ALA A 371 15.98 20.79 -6.83
C ALA A 371 15.06 20.89 -5.60
N ALA A 372 14.39 19.80 -5.20
CA ALA A 372 13.58 19.75 -3.99
C ALA A 372 14.36 20.09 -2.71
N GLY A 373 15.68 19.84 -2.68
CA GLY A 373 16.54 20.27 -1.57
C GLY A 373 16.79 21.79 -1.49
N GLN A 374 16.49 22.52 -2.57
CA GLN A 374 16.65 23.97 -2.65
C GLN A 374 15.31 24.72 -2.66
N TYR A 375 14.26 24.07 -3.19
CA TYR A 375 12.95 24.67 -3.40
C TYR A 375 11.87 23.83 -2.70
N THR A 376 11.44 24.30 -1.52
CA THR A 376 10.42 23.63 -0.70
C THR A 376 9.11 23.37 -1.44
N ALA A 377 8.75 24.20 -2.43
CA ALA A 377 7.57 23.98 -3.26
C ALA A 377 7.61 22.64 -4.02
N ILE A 378 8.79 22.23 -4.50
CA ILE A 378 8.98 20.94 -5.19
C ILE A 378 8.88 19.79 -4.20
N ALA A 379 9.58 19.87 -3.06
CA ALA A 379 9.52 18.86 -2.00
C ALA A 379 8.07 18.63 -1.52
N ASN A 380 7.34 19.72 -1.24
CA ASN A 380 5.95 19.68 -0.79
C ASN A 380 5.04 19.04 -1.85
N ARG A 381 5.13 19.47 -3.11
CA ARG A 381 4.28 18.91 -4.17
C ARG A 381 4.59 17.44 -4.42
N TYR A 382 5.86 17.04 -4.34
CA TYR A 382 6.27 15.64 -4.49
C TYR A 382 5.66 14.74 -3.41
N ILE A 383 5.77 15.14 -2.14
CA ILE A 383 5.24 14.35 -1.02
C ILE A 383 3.71 14.30 -1.04
N GLU A 384 3.05 15.40 -1.38
CA GLU A 384 1.58 15.41 -1.54
C GLU A 384 1.09 14.54 -2.71
N GLY A 385 1.92 14.35 -3.74
CA GLY A 385 1.62 13.45 -4.85
C GLY A 385 1.51 11.98 -4.43
N PHE A 386 2.07 11.57 -3.28
CA PHE A 386 1.83 10.21 -2.77
C PHE A 386 0.36 10.00 -2.34
N ASP A 387 -0.32 11.04 -1.86
CA ASP A 387 -1.73 10.96 -1.46
C ASP A 387 -2.66 11.00 -2.70
N ASP A 388 -2.30 11.82 -3.70
CA ASP A 388 -2.98 11.87 -4.99
C ASP A 388 -1.99 11.80 -6.19
N PRO A 389 -1.67 10.57 -6.66
CA PRO A 389 -0.75 10.37 -7.78
C PRO A 389 -1.19 10.97 -9.11
N ASN A 390 -2.47 11.40 -9.24
CA ASN A 390 -2.92 12.07 -10.46
C ASN A 390 -2.15 13.37 -10.73
N ASP A 391 -1.66 14.06 -9.70
CA ASP A 391 -0.91 15.30 -9.86
C ASP A 391 0.43 15.10 -10.59
N PHE A 392 1.07 13.92 -10.45
CA PHE A 392 2.37 13.67 -11.07
C PHE A 392 2.35 13.75 -12.61
N ALA A 393 1.20 13.48 -13.23
CA ALA A 393 1.03 13.62 -14.68
C ALA A 393 1.18 15.07 -15.17
N GLU A 394 1.04 16.06 -14.29
CA GLU A 394 1.05 17.47 -14.64
C GLU A 394 2.42 18.14 -14.52
N TRP A 395 3.40 17.50 -13.88
CA TRP A 395 4.70 18.14 -13.64
C TRP A 395 5.88 17.19 -13.40
N PHE A 396 5.65 15.89 -13.18
CA PHE A 396 6.71 14.98 -12.72
C PHE A 396 7.04 13.88 -13.74
N MET A 397 6.03 13.26 -14.35
CA MET A 397 6.23 12.07 -15.20
C MET A 397 6.66 12.39 -16.64
N ASP A 398 6.38 13.60 -17.12
CA ASP A 398 6.71 14.05 -18.48
C ASP A 398 7.83 15.09 -18.44
N SER A 399 8.82 14.96 -19.34
CA SER A 399 10.02 15.79 -19.31
C SER A 399 9.75 17.27 -19.61
N ASP A 400 8.81 17.57 -20.52
CA ASP A 400 8.53 18.95 -20.91
C ASP A 400 7.74 19.65 -19.81
N LYS A 401 6.78 18.95 -19.20
CA LYS A 401 6.05 19.43 -18.01
C LYS A 401 6.98 19.63 -16.81
N ALA A 402 7.92 18.71 -16.59
CA ALA A 402 8.93 18.82 -15.53
C ALA A 402 9.84 20.05 -15.71
N ALA A 403 10.35 20.27 -16.92
CA ALA A 403 11.17 21.42 -17.23
C ALA A 403 10.40 22.74 -17.05
N ALA A 404 9.14 22.79 -17.51
CA ALA A 404 8.28 23.96 -17.34
C ALA A 404 8.02 24.28 -15.86
N TYR A 405 7.69 23.27 -15.05
CA TYR A 405 7.46 23.46 -13.62
C TYR A 405 8.72 23.90 -12.88
N LEU A 406 9.87 23.30 -13.18
CA LEU A 406 11.14 23.71 -12.58
C LEU A 406 11.47 25.17 -12.90
N ALA A 407 11.29 25.59 -14.15
CA ALA A 407 11.51 26.98 -14.56
C ALA A 407 10.55 27.96 -13.85
N GLU A 408 9.29 27.57 -13.66
CA GLU A 408 8.31 28.35 -12.89
C GLU A 408 8.75 28.57 -11.45
N VAL A 409 9.14 27.49 -10.74
CA VAL A 409 9.56 27.56 -9.33
C VAL A 409 10.82 28.40 -9.17
N VAL A 410 11.82 28.19 -10.03
CA VAL A 410 13.07 28.97 -10.01
C VAL A 410 12.78 30.45 -10.30
N GLY A 411 11.93 30.74 -11.28
CA GLY A 411 11.51 32.11 -11.60
C GLY A 411 10.78 32.81 -10.46
N ALA A 412 9.87 32.10 -9.78
CA ALA A 412 9.16 32.62 -8.61
C ALA A 412 10.10 32.94 -7.44
N ALA A 413 11.08 32.06 -7.17
CA ALA A 413 12.08 32.28 -6.12
C ALA A 413 13.01 33.47 -6.43
N ALA A 414 13.40 33.66 -7.69
CA ALA A 414 14.18 34.83 -8.11
C ALA A 414 13.39 36.15 -8.03
N GLY A 415 12.07 36.09 -8.22
CA GLY A 415 11.17 37.24 -8.12
C GLY A 415 10.88 37.67 -6.68
N SER A 416 10.84 36.74 -5.71
CA SER A 416 10.62 37.04 -4.29
C SER A 416 11.86 37.56 -3.55
N ALA A 417 13.05 37.37 -4.13
CA ALA A 417 14.32 37.87 -3.60
C ALA A 417 14.66 39.31 -4.03
N ARG A 418 13.86 39.92 -4.90
CA ARG A 418 13.96 41.32 -5.33
C ARG A 418 12.93 42.17 -4.61
#